data_AF-A0A3P7NVX2-F1
#
_entry.id   AF-A0A3P7NVX2-F1
#
_cell.length_a   1.000
_cell.length_b   1.000
_cell.length_c   1.000
_cell.angle_alpha   90.00
_cell.angle_beta   90.00
_cell.angle_gamma   90.00
#
_symmetry.space_group_name_H-M   'P 1'
#
loop_
_entity.id
_entity.type
_entity.pdbx_description
1 polymer ?
#
loop_
_entity_poly.entity_id
_entity_poly.type
_entity_poly.pdbx_seq_one_letter_code
_entity_poly.pdbx_strand_id
1 'polypeptide(L)'
;MDLGTMHSKLLSRRCYATVGQYLSDLRLMCTNAMRYNPPETVYYQKARKLLAFGEKLLSLVSVQRICADLDLPEGLTAAEVAGLEHRPPAHRHWTPTASATSPHHF
;
A
#
# COMPACT_ATOMS: atom_id res chain seq x y z
N MET A 1 8.22 2.11 2.21
CA MET A 1 7.05 1.56 2.91
C MET A 1 7.26 0.07 3.03
N ASP A 2 7.03 -0.48 4.22
CA ASP A 2 7.21 -1.88 4.59
C ASP A 2 6.22 -2.22 5.73
N LEU A 3 6.01 -3.51 6.01
CA LEU A 3 5.03 -3.95 7.00
C LEU A 3 5.35 -3.50 8.44
N GLY A 4 6.63 -3.37 8.81
CA GLY A 4 7.02 -2.89 10.12
C GLY A 4 6.63 -1.42 10.32
N THR A 5 6.94 -0.58 9.33
CA THR A 5 6.50 0.81 9.31
C THR A 5 4.97 0.93 9.32
N MET A 6 4.27 0.14 8.50
CA MET A 6 2.80 0.15 8.47
C MET A 6 2.20 -0.25 9.81
N HIS A 7 2.78 -1.24 10.49
CA HIS A 7 2.36 -1.68 11.82
C HIS A 7 2.53 -0.57 12.87
N SER A 8 3.69 0.10 12.90
CA SER A 8 3.89 1.26 13.78
C SER A 8 2.90 2.40 13.52
N LYS A 9 2.61 2.69 12.25
CA LYS A 9 1.60 3.68 11.85
C LYS A 9 0.19 3.28 12.31
N LEU A 10 -0.14 1.99 12.27
CA LEU A 10 -1.43 1.47 12.73
C LEU A 10 -1.59 1.64 14.25
N LEU A 11 -0.55 1.27 15.02
CA LEU A 11 -0.57 1.38 16.48
C LEU A 11 -0.61 2.82 16.99
N SER A 12 -0.07 3.79 16.24
CA SER A 12 -0.08 5.19 16.66
C SER A 12 -1.49 5.80 16.71
N ARG A 13 -2.47 5.19 16.03
CA ARG A 13 -3.86 5.67 15.85
C ARG A 13 -3.98 7.09 15.26
N ARG A 14 -2.87 7.71 14.83
CA ARG A 14 -2.82 9.07 14.26
C ARG A 14 -2.42 9.09 12.80
N CYS A 15 -1.92 7.97 12.27
CA CYS A 15 -1.39 7.91 10.91
C CYS A 15 -2.37 7.36 9.88
N TYR A 16 -3.41 6.65 10.31
CA TYR A 16 -4.49 6.17 9.46
C TYR A 16 -5.83 6.58 10.06
N ALA A 17 -6.44 7.60 9.47
CA ALA A 17 -7.82 8.01 9.74
C ALA A 17 -8.82 7.23 8.87
N THR A 18 -8.34 6.59 7.80
CA THR A 18 -9.20 5.85 6.86
C THR A 18 -8.55 4.55 6.39
N VAL A 19 -9.39 3.58 6.02
CA VAL A 19 -8.97 2.33 5.38
C VAL A 19 -8.22 2.63 4.07
N GLY A 20 -8.64 3.66 3.33
CA GLY A 20 -7.98 4.09 2.10
C GLY A 20 -6.51 4.51 2.30
N GLN A 21 -6.17 5.12 3.43
CA GLN A 21 -4.78 5.47 3.74
C GLN A 21 -3.93 4.23 4.03
N TYR A 22 -4.46 3.25 4.76
CA TYR A 22 -3.79 1.97 4.97
C TYR A 22 -3.58 1.22 3.64
N LEU A 23 -4.62 1.18 2.79
CA LEU A 23 -4.55 0.57 1.45
C LEU A 23 -3.54 1.29 0.54
N SER A 24 -3.41 2.60 0.64
CA SER A 24 -2.43 3.38 -0.13
C SER A 24 -0.99 3.00 0.21
N ASP A 25 -0.70 2.74 1.48
CA ASP A 25 0.62 2.28 1.91
C ASP A 25 0.90 0.83 1.50
N LEU A 26 -0.12 -0.04 1.55
CA LEU A 26 -0.02 -1.40 1.01
C LEU A 26 0.33 -1.35 -0.49
N ARG A 27 -0.37 -0.51 -1.26
CA ARG A 27 -0.10 -0.26 -2.69
C ARG A 27 1.33 0.24 -2.89
N LEU A 28 1.77 1.23 -2.11
CA LEU A 28 3.13 1.77 -2.22
C LEU A 28 4.20 0.70 -1.95
N MET A 29 4.03 -0.11 -0.90
CA MET A 29 4.95 -1.19 -0.57
C MET A 29 5.04 -2.20 -1.74
N CYS A 30 3.90 -2.70 -2.21
CA CYS A 30 3.87 -3.70 -3.28
C CYS A 30 4.34 -3.15 -4.63
N THR A 31 3.97 -1.92 -4.99
CA THR A 31 4.39 -1.28 -6.25
C THR A 31 5.87 -0.95 -6.25
N ASN A 32 6.45 -0.54 -5.12
CA ASN A 32 7.90 -0.39 -5.00
C ASN A 32 8.62 -1.74 -5.18
N ALA A 33 8.13 -2.80 -4.53
CA ALA A 33 8.70 -4.14 -4.71
C ALA A 33 8.64 -4.59 -6.19
N MET A 34 7.52 -4.35 -6.88
CA MET A 34 7.38 -4.67 -8.30
C MET A 34 8.19 -3.76 -9.23
N ARG A 35 8.48 -2.51 -8.82
CA ARG A 35 9.31 -1.58 -9.59
C ARG A 35 10.79 -1.94 -9.54
N TYR A 36 11.29 -2.34 -8.39
CA TYR A 36 12.73 -2.61 -8.20
C TYR A 36 13.13 -4.05 -8.51
N ASN A 37 12.18 -4.99 -8.52
CA ASN A 37 12.46 -6.40 -8.78
C ASN A 37 11.84 -6.85 -10.10
N PRO A 38 12.57 -7.56 -10.99
CA PRO A 38 12.02 -8.09 -12.23
C PRO A 38 10.82 -9.06 -12.02
N PRO A 39 9.88 -9.16 -12.98
CA PRO A 39 8.69 -10.01 -12.91
C PRO A 39 8.93 -11.49 -12.61
N GLU A 40 10.11 -12.00 -12.97
CA GLU A 40 10.54 -13.38 -12.82
C GLU A 40 10.93 -13.72 -11.39
N THR A 41 11.23 -12.70 -10.57
CA THR A 41 11.67 -12.89 -9.20
C THR A 41 10.52 -13.27 -8.26
N VAL A 42 10.86 -14.02 -7.21
CA VAL A 42 9.92 -14.35 -6.12
C VAL A 42 9.38 -13.09 -5.45
N TYR A 43 10.17 -12.01 -5.37
CA TYR A 43 9.77 -10.75 -4.74
C TYR A 43 8.65 -10.07 -5.51
N TYR A 44 8.79 -9.93 -6.83
CA TYR A 44 7.74 -9.38 -7.68
C TYR A 44 6.47 -10.22 -7.61
N GLN A 45 6.60 -11.54 -7.77
CA GLN A 45 5.45 -12.44 -7.79
C GLN A 45 4.68 -12.42 -6.47
N LYS A 46 5.38 -12.40 -5.33
CA LYS A 46 4.77 -12.28 -4.00
C LYS A 46 4.12 -10.91 -3.80
N ALA A 47 4.78 -9.82 -4.19
CA ALA A 47 4.22 -8.47 -4.10
C ALA A 47 2.93 -8.33 -4.92
N ARG A 48 2.89 -8.86 -6.15
CA ARG A 48 1.70 -8.86 -7.00
C ARG A 48 0.54 -9.63 -6.38
N LYS A 49 0.81 -10.84 -5.86
CA LYS A 49 -0.21 -11.67 -5.19
C LYS A 49 -0.73 -11.00 -3.92
N LEU A 50 0.16 -10.44 -3.11
CA LEU A 50 -0.19 -9.72 -1.88
C LEU A 50 -1.05 -8.49 -2.18
N LEU A 51 -0.71 -7.71 -3.20
CA LEU A 51 -1.49 -6.54 -3.60
C LEU A 51 -2.92 -6.94 -4.01
N ALA A 52 -3.06 -7.93 -4.89
CA ALA A 52 -4.37 -8.42 -5.33
C ALA A 52 -5.22 -8.96 -4.17
N PHE A 53 -4.60 -9.71 -3.26
CA PHE A 53 -5.28 -10.20 -2.06
C PHE A 53 -5.73 -9.04 -1.16
N GLY A 54 -4.84 -8.09 -0.87
CA GLY A 54 -5.13 -6.98 0.01
C GLY A 54 -6.16 -5.99 -0.54
N GLU A 55 -6.16 -5.70 -1.85
CA GLU A 55 -7.19 -4.88 -2.48
C GLU A 55 -8.57 -5.53 -2.40
N LYS A 56 -8.64 -6.86 -2.56
CA LYS A 56 -9.89 -7.60 -2.36
C LYS A 56 -10.33 -7.56 -0.90
N LEU A 57 -9.42 -7.86 0.03
CA LEU A 57 -9.70 -7.89 1.46
C LEU A 57 -10.15 -6.53 2.00
N LEU A 58 -9.52 -5.45 1.53
CA LEU A 58 -9.80 -4.07 1.94
C LEU A 58 -10.89 -3.40 1.10
N SER A 59 -11.55 -4.13 0.19
CA SER A 59 -12.72 -3.62 -0.52
C SER A 59 -13.84 -3.28 0.47
N LEU A 60 -14.66 -2.27 0.16
CA LEU A 60 -15.75 -1.82 1.04
C LEU A 60 -16.63 -2.99 1.52
N VAL A 61 -17.04 -3.86 0.60
CA VAL A 61 -17.88 -5.03 0.89
C VAL A 61 -17.18 -6.01 1.83
N SER A 62 -15.88 -6.26 1.60
CA SER A 62 -15.13 -7.22 2.42
C SER A 62 -14.86 -6.67 3.81
N VAL A 63 -14.55 -5.38 3.92
CA VAL A 63 -14.34 -4.70 5.21
C VAL A 63 -15.63 -4.68 6.01
N GLN A 64 -16.77 -4.33 5.40
CA GLN A 64 -18.08 -4.40 6.07
C GLN A 64 -18.39 -5.79 6.59
N ARG A 65 -18.11 -6.83 5.79
CA ARG A 65 -18.27 -8.22 6.21
C ARG A 65 -17.35 -8.57 7.38
N ILE A 66 -16.07 -8.19 7.34
CA ILE A 66 -15.13 -8.44 8.44
C ILE A 66 -15.61 -7.75 9.72
N CYS A 67 -16.12 -6.52 9.64
CA CYS A 67 -16.67 -5.82 10.80
C CYS A 67 -17.86 -6.57 11.41
N ALA A 68 -18.74 -7.14 10.57
CA ALA A 68 -19.85 -7.97 11.02
C ALA A 68 -19.37 -9.30 11.63
N ASP A 69 -18.41 -9.99 10.99
CA ASP A 69 -17.85 -11.26 11.47
C ASP A 69 -17.09 -11.11 12.81
N LEU A 70 -16.64 -9.90 13.15
CA LEU A 70 -15.92 -9.58 14.39
C LEU A 70 -16.81 -8.95 15.49
N ASP A 71 -18.14 -8.88 15.28
CA ASP A 71 -19.10 -8.27 16.21
C ASP A 71 -18.69 -6.84 16.65
N LEU A 72 -18.16 -6.04 15.73
CA LEU A 72 -17.77 -4.66 16.03
C LEU A 72 -19.02 -3.78 16.19
N PRO A 73 -19.27 -3.19 17.37
CA PRO A 73 -20.58 -2.64 17.76
C PRO A 73 -21.08 -1.46 16.89
N GLU A 74 -20.19 -0.77 16.17
CA GLU A 74 -20.55 0.36 15.28
C GLU A 74 -19.97 0.23 13.85
N GLY A 75 -19.34 -0.91 13.52
CA GLY A 75 -18.65 -1.07 12.25
C GLY A 75 -17.64 0.04 11.97
N LEU A 76 -17.48 0.41 10.69
CA LEU A 76 -16.72 1.61 10.28
C LEU A 76 -17.67 2.65 9.70
N THR A 77 -17.44 3.92 10.06
CA THR A 77 -18.18 5.05 9.52
C THR A 77 -17.85 5.29 8.04
N ALA A 78 -18.73 6.01 7.33
CA ALA A 78 -18.49 6.43 5.94
C ALA A 78 -17.18 7.22 5.78
N ALA A 79 -16.81 8.01 6.78
CA ALA A 79 -15.56 8.77 6.80
C ALA A 79 -14.34 7.84 6.91
N GLU A 80 -14.41 6.79 7.73
CA GLU A 80 -13.32 5.84 7.93
C GLU A 80 -13.11 4.91 6.73
N VAL A 81 -14.16 4.61 5.95
CA VAL A 81 -14.03 3.85 4.69
C VAL A 81 -13.68 4.72 3.47
N ALA A 82 -13.48 6.03 3.65
CA ALA A 82 -13.13 6.92 2.56
C ALA A 82 -11.80 6.52 1.89
N GLY A 83 -11.68 6.85 0.59
CA GLY A 83 -10.48 6.55 -0.20
C GLY A 83 -10.35 5.08 -0.64
N LEU A 84 -11.36 4.25 -0.40
CA LEU A 84 -11.49 2.93 -1.04
C LEU A 84 -11.92 3.02 -2.51
N GLU A 85 -12.41 4.19 -2.95
CA GLU A 85 -12.72 4.47 -4.35
C GLU A 85 -11.43 4.50 -5.18
N HIS A 86 -11.44 3.74 -6.27
CA HIS A 86 -10.25 3.44 -7.06
C HIS A 86 -9.75 4.68 -7.80
N ARG A 87 -8.74 5.36 -7.23
CA ARG A 87 -7.88 6.27 -8.01
C ARG A 87 -6.50 5.63 -8.16
N PRO A 88 -6.13 5.14 -9.35
CA PRO A 88 -4.74 4.79 -9.59
C PRO A 88 -3.91 6.07 -9.39
N PRO A 89 -2.82 6.02 -8.61
CA PRO A 89 -1.94 7.17 -8.53
C PRO A 89 -1.40 7.43 -9.94
N ALA A 90 -1.63 8.64 -10.47
CA ALA A 90 -0.98 9.09 -11.69
C ALA A 90 0.51 8.81 -11.52
N HIS A 91 1.06 8.00 -12.41
CA HIS A 91 2.45 7.60 -12.41
C HIS A 91 3.30 8.86 -12.22
N ARG A 92 3.89 9.07 -11.04
CA ARG A 92 5.03 9.99 -10.94
C ARG A 92 6.09 9.38 -11.83
N HIS A 93 6.26 9.98 -13.00
CA HIS A 93 7.31 9.67 -13.95
C HIS A 93 8.61 9.72 -13.15
N TRP A 94 9.22 8.56 -12.94
CA TRP A 94 10.54 8.51 -12.36
C TRP A 94 11.48 9.00 -13.45
N THR A 95 12.01 10.21 -13.28
CA THR A 95 13.15 10.69 -14.07
C THR A 95 14.41 10.12 -13.43
N PRO A 96 15.23 9.34 -14.15
CA PRO A 96 16.57 9.05 -13.69
C PRO A 96 17.32 10.38 -13.61
N THR A 97 17.80 10.76 -12.43
CA THR A 97 18.77 11.85 -12.32
C THR A 97 20.02 11.43 -13.09
N ALA A 98 20.32 12.15 -14.16
CA ALA A 98 21.47 11.88 -15.00
C ALA A 98 22.78 11.95 -14.18
N SER A 99 23.54 10.85 -14.25
CA SER A 99 25.00 10.78 -14.24
C SER A 99 25.76 11.96 -13.61
N ALA A 100 26.18 11.81 -12.35
CA ALA A 100 27.38 12.46 -11.85
C ALA A 100 28.56 11.49 -12.05
N THR A 101 29.10 11.49 -13.27
CA THR A 101 30.47 11.04 -13.52
C THR A 101 31.37 11.98 -12.72
N SER A 102 32.12 11.47 -11.75
CA SER A 102 33.24 12.21 -11.18
C SER A 102 34.53 11.42 -11.40
N PRO A 103 35.64 12.10 -11.73
CA PRO A 103 36.76 11.52 -12.41
C PRO A 103 37.74 10.89 -11.42
N HIS A 104 38.46 9.88 -11.91
CA HIS A 104 39.73 9.47 -11.34
C HIS A 104 40.66 10.69 -11.17
N HIS A 105 41.27 10.81 -10.00
CA HIS A 105 42.56 11.48 -9.86
C HIS A 105 43.41 10.81 -8.78
N PHE A 106 44.56 10.31 -9.26
CA PHE A 106 45.82 9.87 -8.62
C PHE A 106 45.78 8.87 -7.45
#